data_AF-A0A935VG20-F1
#
_entry.id   AF-A0A935VG20-F1
#
_cell.length_a   1.000
_cell.length_b   1.000
_cell.length_c   1.000
_cell.angle_alpha   90.00
_cell.angle_beta   90.00
_cell.angle_gamma   90.00
#
_symmetry.space_group_name_H-M   'P 1'
#
loop_
_entity.id
_entity.type
_entity.pdbx_description
1 polymer ?
#
loop_
_entity_poly.entity_id
_entity_poly.type
_entity_poly.pdbx_seq_one_letter_code
_entity_poly.pdbx_strand_id
1 'polypeptide(L)'
;MKRKDPRLLNECKDKVIPLASFLKSENTPHNPVFENFIKATEYYENLTFEYNQTITNAENLHRQIVEHEKLLRDIKERTKAAVVLYYGKNSHLYRTFMLSSEYKKSVQRIRLREKKIKK
;
A
#
# COMPACT_ATOMS: atom_id res chain seq x y z
N MET A 1 -5.47 -1.04 10.09
CA MET A 1 -6.48 -1.57 9.17
C MET A 1 -6.43 -3.08 9.27
N LYS A 2 -7.54 -3.75 9.60
CA LYS A 2 -7.58 -5.22 9.57
C LYS A 2 -7.26 -5.64 8.13
N ARG A 3 -6.25 -6.51 7.95
CA ARG A 3 -5.89 -7.06 6.63
C ARG A 3 -7.15 -7.67 6.04
N LYS A 4 -7.56 -7.24 4.83
CA LYS A 4 -8.52 -8.02 4.05
C LYS A 4 -7.80 -9.32 3.70
N ASP A 5 -8.31 -10.44 4.19
CA ASP A 5 -7.64 -11.74 4.11
C ASP A 5 -7.57 -12.17 2.63
N PRO A 6 -6.37 -12.35 2.04
CA PRO A 6 -6.21 -12.81 0.65
C PRO A 6 -6.95 -14.13 0.37
N ARG A 7 -7.24 -14.91 1.43
CA ARG A 7 -8.02 -16.14 1.37
C ARG A 7 -9.45 -15.94 0.86
N LEU A 8 -10.14 -14.87 1.26
CA LEU A 8 -11.51 -14.59 0.82
C LEU A 8 -11.56 -14.24 -0.68
N LEU A 9 -10.55 -13.52 -1.18
CA LEU A 9 -10.44 -13.19 -2.61
C LEU A 9 -10.14 -14.44 -3.46
N ASN A 10 -9.27 -15.33 -2.96
CA ASN A 10 -8.99 -16.60 -3.62
C ASN A 10 -10.20 -17.56 -3.56
N GLU A 11 -10.91 -17.66 -2.44
CA GLU A 11 -12.13 -18.47 -2.35
C GLU A 11 -13.24 -18.00 -3.29
N CYS A 12 -13.38 -16.69 -3.51
CA CYS A 12 -14.29 -16.17 -4.51
C CYS A 12 -13.81 -16.50 -5.94
N LYS A 13 -12.51 -16.34 -6.22
CA LYS A 13 -11.92 -16.66 -7.53
C LYS A 13 -12.10 -18.14 -7.90
N ASP A 14 -11.88 -19.05 -6.95
CA ASP A 14 -12.00 -20.50 -7.15
C ASP A 14 -13.45 -20.96 -7.34
N LYS A 15 -14.45 -20.17 -6.92
CA LYS A 15 -15.89 -20.50 -7.07
C LYS A 15 -16.54 -19.87 -8.31
N VAL A 16 -16.04 -18.73 -8.78
CA VAL A 16 -16.60 -17.99 -9.93
C VAL A 16 -16.13 -18.59 -11.26
N ILE A 17 -14.85 -18.94 -11.37
CA ILE A 17 -14.24 -19.50 -12.59
C ILE A 17 -14.84 -20.86 -13.03
N PRO A 18 -15.18 -21.79 -12.11
CA PRO A 18 -15.84 -23.04 -12.49
C PRO A 18 -17.23 -22.83 -13.10
N LEU A 19 -17.96 -21.79 -12.68
CA LEU A 19 -19.35 -21.57 -13.12
C LEU A 19 -19.42 -21.06 -14.56
N ALA A 20 -18.56 -20.08 -14.92
CA ALA A 20 -18.48 -19.58 -16.30
C ALA A 20 -18.05 -20.68 -17.29
N SER A 21 -17.08 -21.51 -16.87
CA SER A 21 -16.56 -22.62 -17.66
C SER A 21 -17.60 -23.73 -17.85
N PHE A 22 -18.35 -24.06 -16.79
CA PHE A 22 -19.45 -25.02 -16.82
C PHE A 22 -20.57 -24.57 -17.77
N LEU A 23 -21.02 -23.32 -17.67
CA LEU A 23 -22.08 -22.73 -18.50
C LEU A 23 -21.72 -22.61 -19.98
N LYS A 24 -20.42 -22.49 -20.32
CA LYS A 24 -19.94 -22.50 -21.72
C LYS A 24 -19.80 -23.92 -22.29
N SER A 25 -19.70 -24.95 -21.44
CA SER A 25 -19.42 -26.34 -21.84
C SER A 25 -20.67 -27.20 -22.05
N GLU A 26 -21.76 -26.89 -21.36
CA GLU A 26 -23.06 -27.48 -21.68
C GLU A 26 -23.61 -26.74 -22.90
N ASN A 27 -24.09 -27.50 -23.91
CA ASN A 27 -24.94 -26.99 -25.00
C ASN A 27 -26.25 -26.47 -24.39
N THR A 28 -26.15 -25.35 -23.68
CA THR A 28 -27.23 -24.74 -22.94
C THR A 28 -28.14 -24.10 -23.98
N PRO A 29 -29.43 -24.48 -24.06
CA PRO A 29 -30.34 -23.90 -25.04
C PRO A 29 -30.35 -22.38 -24.90
N HIS A 30 -30.46 -21.65 -26.03
CA HIS A 30 -30.56 -20.18 -26.05
C HIS A 30 -31.68 -19.70 -25.12
N ASN A 31 -31.32 -19.46 -23.87
CA ASN A 31 -32.21 -19.04 -22.82
C ASN A 31 -31.62 -17.74 -22.26
N PRO A 32 -32.32 -16.61 -22.41
CA PRO A 32 -31.80 -15.29 -22.05
C PRO A 32 -31.42 -15.17 -20.57
N VAL A 33 -31.96 -16.03 -19.71
CA VAL A 33 -31.57 -16.12 -18.29
C VAL A 33 -30.13 -16.61 -18.15
N PHE A 34 -29.73 -17.65 -18.89
CA PHE A 34 -28.37 -18.20 -18.84
C PHE A 34 -27.34 -17.25 -19.45
N GLU A 35 -27.67 -16.57 -20.55
CA GLU A 35 -26.80 -15.54 -21.13
C GLU A 35 -26.54 -14.38 -20.15
N ASN A 36 -27.56 -13.99 -19.37
CA ASN A 36 -27.41 -12.98 -18.33
C ASN A 36 -26.49 -13.46 -17.18
N PHE A 37 -26.56 -14.74 -16.80
CA PHE A 37 -25.64 -15.31 -15.80
C PHE A 37 -24.20 -15.36 -16.31
N ILE A 38 -23.97 -15.73 -17.57
CA ILE A 38 -22.64 -15.71 -18.18
C ILE A 38 -22.06 -14.28 -18.14
N LYS A 39 -22.84 -13.29 -18.60
CA LYS A 39 -22.41 -11.87 -18.58
C LYS A 39 -22.12 -11.35 -17.17
N ALA A 40 -22.95 -11.72 -16.19
CA ALA A 40 -22.73 -11.34 -14.80
C ALA A 40 -21.43 -11.97 -14.25
N THR A 41 -21.16 -13.22 -14.61
CA THR A 41 -19.94 -13.93 -14.19
C THR A 41 -18.70 -13.29 -14.80
N GLU A 42 -18.71 -13.03 -16.12
CA GLU A 42 -17.64 -12.31 -16.82
C GLU A 42 -17.40 -10.91 -16.22
N TYR A 43 -18.47 -10.20 -15.86
CA TYR A 43 -18.38 -8.91 -15.17
C TYR A 43 -17.67 -9.02 -13.82
N TYR A 44 -18.03 -9.98 -12.97
CA TYR A 44 -17.40 -10.17 -11.66
C TYR A 44 -15.95 -10.70 -11.76
N GLU A 45 -15.62 -11.48 -12.79
CA GLU A 45 -14.24 -11.88 -13.08
C GLU A 45 -13.37 -10.68 -13.42
N ASN A 46 -13.84 -9.81 -14.33
CA ASN A 46 -13.14 -8.57 -14.68
C ASN A 46 -12.97 -7.65 -13.46
N LEU A 47 -14.03 -7.47 -12.67
CA LEU A 47 -13.98 -6.67 -11.45
C LEU A 47 -12.95 -7.22 -10.44
N THR A 48 -12.88 -8.55 -10.29
CA THR A 48 -11.90 -9.21 -9.42
C THR A 48 -10.47 -9.01 -9.93
N PHE A 49 -10.26 -9.06 -11.24
CA PHE A 49 -8.97 -8.77 -11.86
C PHE A 49 -8.52 -7.33 -11.57
N GLU A 50 -9.39 -6.34 -11.78
CA GLU A 50 -9.12 -4.93 -11.49
C GLU A 50 -8.80 -4.68 -10.02
N TYR A 51 -9.54 -5.34 -9.11
CA TYR A 51 -9.25 -5.24 -7.68
C TYR A 51 -7.87 -5.79 -7.32
N ASN A 52 -7.48 -6.94 -7.89
CA ASN A 52 -6.15 -7.51 -7.65
C ASN A 52 -5.03 -6.61 -8.19
N GLN A 53 -5.22 -5.99 -9.34
CA GLN A 53 -4.28 -5.01 -9.89
C GLN A 53 -4.16 -3.79 -8.98
N THR A 54 -5.29 -3.28 -8.47
CA THR A 54 -5.32 -2.14 -7.54
C THR A 54 -4.60 -2.46 -6.22
N ILE A 55 -4.80 -3.65 -5.66
CA ILE A 55 -4.12 -4.10 -4.44
C ILE A 55 -2.61 -4.18 -4.69
N THR A 56 -2.19 -4.77 -5.81
CA THR A 56 -0.77 -4.88 -6.17
C THR A 56 -0.11 -3.50 -6.29
N ASN A 57 -0.80 -2.54 -6.92
CA ASN A 57 -0.32 -1.17 -7.02
C ASN A 57 -0.21 -0.49 -5.65
N ALA A 58 -1.19 -0.69 -4.77
CA ALA A 58 -1.16 -0.16 -3.41
C ALA A 58 0.01 -0.74 -2.59
N GLU A 59 0.30 -2.04 -2.73
CA GLU A 59 1.45 -2.68 -2.09
C GLU A 59 2.79 -2.15 -2.62
N ASN A 60 2.89 -1.90 -3.93
CA ASN A 60 4.09 -1.31 -4.53
C ASN A 60 4.31 0.13 -4.04
N LEU A 61 3.27 0.96 -4.02
CA LEU A 61 3.33 2.31 -3.45
C LEU A 61 3.72 2.27 -1.97
N HIS A 62 3.18 1.30 -1.21
CA HIS A 62 3.56 1.13 0.18
C HIS A 62 5.05 0.83 0.35
N ARG A 63 5.63 -0.08 -0.47
CA ARG A 63 7.06 -0.36 -0.46
C ARG A 63 7.90 0.88 -0.78
N GLN A 64 7.52 1.65 -1.81
CA GLN A 64 8.21 2.89 -2.16
C GLN A 64 8.19 3.91 -1.02
N ILE A 65 7.04 4.09 -0.35
CA ILE A 65 6.93 4.99 0.80
C ILE A 65 7.87 4.54 1.93
N VAL A 66 7.94 3.24 2.23
CA VAL A 66 8.85 2.71 3.26
C VAL A 66 10.32 2.96 2.90
N GLU A 67 10.71 2.76 1.64
CA GLU A 67 12.07 3.05 1.16
C GLU A 67 12.41 4.55 1.22
N HIS A 68 11.49 5.41 0.78
CA HIS A 68 11.67 6.86 0.88
C HIS A 68 11.75 7.34 2.33
N GLU A 69 11.01 6.73 3.25
CA GLU A 69 11.14 7.02 4.68
C GLU A 69 12.51 6.65 5.25
N LYS A 70 13.10 5.52 4.81
CA LYS A 70 14.47 5.14 5.19
C LYS A 70 15.47 6.19 4.68
N LEU A 71 15.36 6.58 3.41
CA LEU A 71 16.21 7.62 2.81
C LEU A 71 16.11 8.95 3.57
N LEU A 72 14.89 9.38 3.92
CA LEU A 72 14.69 10.62 4.69
C LEU A 72 15.31 10.53 6.10
N ARG A 73 15.26 9.36 6.74
CA ARG A 73 15.92 9.13 8.03
C ARG A 73 17.44 9.23 7.91
N ASP A 74 18.02 8.64 6.88
CA ASP A 74 19.46 8.69 6.63
C ASP A 74 19.94 10.11 6.31
N ILE A 75 19.22 10.83 5.43
CA ILE A 75 19.51 12.23 5.13
C ILE A 75 19.47 13.06 6.41
N LYS A 76 18.45 12.87 7.25
CA LYS A 76 18.32 13.60 8.51
C LYS A 76 19.50 13.38 9.45
N GLU A 77 19.92 12.14 9.67
CA GLU A 77 21.07 11.85 10.56
C GLU A 77 22.38 12.38 9.96
N ARG A 78 22.56 12.31 8.63
CA ARG A 78 23.71 12.91 7.94
C ARG A 78 23.75 14.44 8.06
N THR A 79 22.63 15.12 7.84
CA THR A 79 22.56 16.58 7.99
C THR A 79 22.84 16.99 9.44
N LYS A 80 22.29 16.27 10.41
CA LYS A 80 22.59 16.50 11.83
C LYS A 80 24.08 16.32 12.12
N ALA A 81 24.72 15.26 11.60
CA ALA A 81 26.15 15.05 11.76
C ALA A 81 26.99 16.16 11.10
N ALA A 82 26.62 16.60 9.90
CA ALA A 82 27.30 17.69 9.18
C ALA A 82 27.23 19.03 9.94
N VAL A 83 26.06 19.39 10.48
CA VAL A 83 25.89 20.61 11.28
C VAL A 83 26.72 20.51 12.57
N VAL A 84 26.79 19.34 13.20
CA VAL A 84 27.65 19.10 14.38
C VAL A 84 29.13 19.28 14.02
N LEU A 85 29.58 18.76 12.88
CA LEU A 85 30.98 18.90 12.43
C LEU A 85 31.35 20.36 12.15
N TYR A 86 30.45 21.12 11.52
CA TYR A 86 30.74 22.49 11.10
C TYR A 86 30.69 23.50 12.26
N TYR A 87 29.73 23.35 13.17
CA TYR A 87 29.49 24.33 14.23
C TYR A 87 29.86 23.85 15.65
N GLY A 88 29.98 22.54 15.87
CA GLY A 88 30.12 21.94 17.19
C GLY A 88 28.78 21.83 17.94
N LYS A 89 28.65 20.80 18.79
CA LYS A 89 27.39 20.50 19.52
C LYS A 89 26.94 21.62 20.49
N ASN A 90 27.87 22.46 20.92
CA ASN A 90 27.59 23.54 21.89
C ASN A 90 27.31 24.89 21.23
N SER A 91 27.47 25.00 19.91
CA SER A 91 27.24 26.24 19.18
C SER A 91 25.78 26.66 19.21
N HIS A 92 25.58 27.98 19.33
CA HIS A 92 24.27 28.61 19.18
C HIS A 92 23.64 28.27 17.81
N LEU A 93 24.44 28.20 16.74
CA LEU A 93 23.97 27.87 15.39
C LEU A 93 23.44 26.43 15.30
N TYR A 94 24.12 25.46 15.93
CA TYR A 94 23.60 24.09 16.03
C TYR A 94 22.28 24.03 16.82
N ARG A 95 22.18 24.76 17.93
CA ARG A 95 20.95 24.82 18.74
C ARG A 95 19.79 25.43 17.95
N THR A 96 20.03 26.53 17.23
CA THR A 96 19.02 27.19 16.38
C THR A 96 18.58 26.29 15.23
N PHE A 97 19.52 25.60 14.57
CA PHE A 97 19.21 24.59 13.55
C PHE A 97 18.30 23.49 14.09
N MET A 98 18.64 22.90 15.25
CA MET A 98 17.85 21.85 15.90
C MET A 98 16.47 22.32 16.37
N LEU A 99 16.31 23.62 16.61
CA LEU A 99 15.05 24.23 17.01
C LEU A 99 14.19 24.72 15.85
N SER A 100 14.75 24.78 14.64
CA SER A 100 14.05 25.22 13.43
C SER A 100 12.74 24.47 13.22
N SER A 101 11.71 25.19 12.76
CA SER A 101 10.37 24.65 12.57
C SER A 101 10.35 23.53 11.54
N GLU A 102 11.21 23.60 10.53
CA GLU A 102 11.39 22.58 9.49
C GLU A 102 11.99 21.28 10.04
N TYR A 103 13.04 21.37 10.87
CA TYR A 103 13.63 20.22 11.53
C TYR A 103 12.66 19.58 12.54
N LYS A 104 11.92 20.38 13.32
CA LYS A 104 10.89 19.85 14.24
C LYS A 104 9.74 19.16 13.51
N LYS A 105 9.25 19.74 12.40
CA LYS A 105 8.18 19.14 11.57
C LYS A 105 8.61 17.79 10.98
N SER A 106 9.84 17.68 10.48
CA SER A 106 10.36 16.41 9.94
C SER A 106 10.50 15.35 11.04
N VAL A 107 10.96 15.72 12.24
CA VAL A 107 11.04 14.82 13.41
C VAL A 107 9.66 14.31 13.84
N GLN A 108 8.66 15.19 13.92
CA GLN A 108 7.31 14.83 14.37
C GLN A 108 6.63 13.82 13.43
N ARG A 109 6.75 13.99 12.11
CA ARG A 109 6.16 13.07 11.12
C ARG A 109 6.71 11.65 11.25
N ILE A 110 8.02 11.50 11.48
CA ILE A 110 8.66 10.20 11.69
C ILE A 110 8.20 9.54 13.00
N ARG A 111 8.12 10.32 14.10
CA ARG A 111 7.81 9.81 15.45
C ARG A 111 6.37 9.30 15.62
N LEU A 112 5.41 9.88 14.91
CA LEU A 112 4.00 9.46 14.94
C LEU A 112 3.80 8.03 14.39
N ARG A 113 4.70 7.53 13.55
CA ARG A 113 4.65 6.18 12.98
C ARG A 113 5.24 5.13 13.94
N GLU A 114 6.35 5.45 14.62
CA GLU A 114 6.97 4.55 15.62
C GLU A 114 6.04 4.24 16.80
N LYS A 115 5.23 5.23 17.25
CA LYS A 115 4.20 5.01 18.27
C LYS A 115 3.10 4.04 17.85
N LYS A 116 2.85 3.89 16.54
CA LYS A 116 1.82 2.96 16.02
C LYS A 116 2.35 1.54 15.78
N ILE A 117 3.67 1.35 15.69
CA ILE A 117 4.32 0.05 15.42
C ILE A 117 4.59 -0.72 16.72
N LYS A 118 4.61 -0.05 17.89
CA LYS A 118 4.59 -0.73 19.20
C LYS A 118 3.16 -1.15 19.59
N LYS A 119 2.61 -2.18 18.94
CA LYS A 119 1.47 -2.96 19.42
C LYS A 119 1.57 -4.39 18.89
#